data_AF-A0A3M0HPB7-F1
#
_entry.id   AF-A0A3M0HPB7-F1
#
_cell.length_a   1.000
_cell.length_b   1.000
_cell.length_c   1.000
_cell.angle_alpha   90.00
_cell.angle_beta   90.00
_cell.angle_gamma   90.00
#
_symmetry.space_group_name_H-M   'P 1'
#
loop_
_entity.id
_entity.type
_entity.pdbx_description
1 polymer ?
#
loop_
_entity_poly.entity_id
_entity_poly.type
_entity_poly.pdbx_seq_one_letter_code
_entity_poly.pdbx_strand_id
1 'polypeptide(L)'
;MASSFYRAEWSGDDLQQDVSEAHWVNNSLEVVAQTTVGSLVPTVFDAYARINYPARNGTPHPLSPAKTVVAWHVQLTSIIEVLVRSTKTPNECWFAVWEGNTALDDIRDKAPTADIAGYNYFLLKGPVSRATDTLRGLSPSLWWPADHAWCVAQHFDFPCTYLGGSAETVAGILALSEIESSPVRVDQIITVNYGQHND
;
A
#
# COMPACT_ATOMS: atom_id res chain seq x y z
N MET A 1 1.24 23.79 -21.84
CA MET A 1 1.82 23.98 -20.50
C MET A 1 1.64 22.68 -19.75
N ALA A 2 2.74 21.98 -19.44
CA ALA A 2 2.66 20.78 -18.60
C ALA A 2 2.23 21.21 -17.20
N SER A 3 1.04 20.81 -16.75
CA SER A 3 0.66 21.00 -15.36
C SER A 3 1.64 20.20 -14.51
N SER A 4 2.44 20.89 -13.70
CA SER A 4 3.14 20.27 -12.58
C SER A 4 2.08 19.61 -11.71
N PHE A 5 1.95 18.28 -11.79
CA PHE A 5 1.10 17.49 -10.92
C PHE A 5 1.74 17.49 -9.53
N TYR A 6 1.56 18.58 -8.79
CA TYR A 6 1.83 18.58 -7.36
C TYR A 6 0.89 17.55 -6.75
N ARG A 7 1.44 16.43 -6.28
CA ARG A 7 0.71 15.54 -5.37
C ARG A 7 0.37 16.37 -4.13
N ALA A 8 -0.84 16.22 -3.62
CA ALA A 8 -1.17 16.82 -2.34
C ALA A 8 -0.21 16.28 -1.28
N GLU A 9 0.18 17.12 -0.33
CA GLU A 9 1.18 16.76 0.67
C GLU A 9 0.55 16.55 2.05
N TRP A 10 1.07 15.55 2.75
CA TRP A 10 0.89 15.43 4.18
C TRP A 10 1.73 16.49 4.90
N SER A 11 1.16 17.07 5.94
CA SER A 11 1.80 18.07 6.79
C SER A 11 2.27 17.44 8.10
N GLY A 12 3.10 18.18 8.84
CA GLY A 12 3.52 17.75 10.18
C GLY A 12 2.35 17.63 11.17
N ASP A 13 1.27 18.38 10.96
CA ASP A 13 0.08 18.36 11.82
C ASP A 13 -0.78 17.10 11.59
N ASP A 14 -0.59 16.41 10.47
CA ASP A 14 -1.25 15.14 10.19
C ASP A 14 -0.58 13.95 10.91
N LEU A 15 0.64 14.15 11.46
CA LEU A 15 1.39 13.11 12.18
C LEU A 15 0.71 12.76 13.50
N GLN A 16 0.53 11.47 13.72
CA GLN A 16 -0.15 10.95 14.89
C GLN A 16 0.84 10.82 16.06
N GLN A 17 0.42 11.31 17.23
CA GLN A 17 1.17 11.18 18.49
C GLN A 17 0.83 9.88 19.22
N ASP A 18 -0.36 9.34 18.99
CA ASP A 18 -0.74 8.00 19.42
C ASP A 18 -0.54 7.03 18.25
N VAL A 19 0.42 6.12 18.41
CA VAL A 19 0.77 5.12 17.41
C VAL A 19 0.28 3.72 17.76
N SER A 20 -0.53 3.58 18.82
CA SER A 20 -0.99 2.29 19.33
C SER A 20 -1.82 1.49 18.32
N GLU A 21 -2.45 2.17 17.35
CA GLU A 21 -3.20 1.52 16.27
C GLU A 21 -2.33 0.55 15.44
N ALA A 22 -1.06 0.87 15.24
CA ALA A 22 -0.14 0.02 14.47
C ALA A 22 0.07 -1.36 15.12
N HIS A 23 -0.20 -1.51 16.42
CA HIS A 23 -0.14 -2.81 17.09
C HIS A 23 -1.09 -3.82 16.46
N TRP A 24 -2.26 -3.39 15.95
CA TRP A 24 -3.17 -4.31 15.27
C TRP A 24 -2.50 -4.93 14.04
N VAL A 25 -1.85 -4.11 13.21
CA VAL A 25 -1.12 -4.59 12.03
C VAL A 25 -0.03 -5.54 12.48
N ASN A 26 0.87 -5.11 13.37
CA ASN A 26 2.03 -5.88 13.79
C ASN A 26 1.65 -7.24 14.41
N ASN A 27 0.61 -7.27 15.25
CA ASN A 27 0.13 -8.49 15.89
C ASN A 27 -0.58 -9.46 14.92
N SER A 28 -0.99 -8.96 13.76
CA SER A 28 -1.73 -9.73 12.76
C SER A 28 -0.85 -10.20 11.60
N LEU A 29 0.46 -9.89 11.60
CA LEU A 29 1.41 -10.38 10.59
C LEU A 29 1.96 -11.75 10.98
N GLU A 30 2.21 -12.59 9.98
CA GLU A 30 2.95 -13.85 10.13
C GLU A 30 4.39 -13.64 9.69
N VAL A 31 5.23 -13.20 10.62
CA VAL A 31 6.66 -13.02 10.39
C VAL A 31 7.38 -14.37 10.47
N VAL A 32 7.70 -14.94 9.31
CA VAL A 32 8.47 -16.18 9.17
C VAL A 32 9.82 -15.91 8.53
N ALA A 33 10.75 -16.86 8.58
CA ALA A 33 12.13 -16.68 8.09
C ALA A 33 12.23 -16.35 6.58
N GLN A 34 11.17 -16.65 5.81
CA GLN A 34 11.02 -16.27 4.41
C GLN A 34 9.98 -15.16 4.29
N THR A 35 10.22 -14.16 3.45
CA THR A 35 9.22 -13.13 3.17
C THR A 35 8.04 -13.75 2.41
N THR A 36 6.85 -13.68 3.00
CA THR A 36 5.57 -14.15 2.43
C THR A 36 4.58 -12.98 2.33
N VAL A 37 3.45 -13.19 1.66
CA VAL A 37 2.36 -12.20 1.68
C VAL A 37 1.91 -11.90 3.12
N GLY A 38 1.83 -12.93 3.97
CA GLY A 38 1.46 -12.79 5.39
C GLY A 38 2.48 -12.02 6.25
N SER A 39 3.72 -11.88 5.80
CA SER A 39 4.70 -11.00 6.45
C SER A 39 4.54 -9.52 6.10
N LEU A 40 3.74 -9.19 5.08
CA LEU A 40 3.51 -7.81 4.63
C LEU A 40 2.10 -7.29 4.94
N VAL A 41 1.10 -8.17 4.86
CA VAL A 41 -0.32 -7.84 5.06
C VAL A 41 -0.89 -8.72 6.18
N PRO A 42 -1.69 -8.16 7.12
CA PRO A 42 -2.34 -8.93 8.17
C PRO A 42 -3.01 -10.21 7.67
N THR A 43 -2.82 -11.34 8.38
CA THR A 43 -3.31 -12.68 7.97
C THR A 43 -4.76 -12.96 8.34
N VAL A 44 -5.48 -11.92 8.81
CA VAL A 44 -6.85 -11.98 9.33
C VAL A 44 -7.94 -11.86 8.26
N PHE A 45 -7.56 -11.71 6.98
CA PHE A 45 -8.51 -11.44 5.91
C PHE A 45 -8.93 -12.71 5.16
N ASP A 46 -10.14 -12.67 4.58
CA ASP A 46 -10.69 -13.78 3.81
C ASP A 46 -9.94 -14.02 2.49
N ALA A 47 -9.39 -12.97 1.89
CA ALA A 47 -8.76 -13.03 0.58
C ALA A 47 -7.62 -12.01 0.41
N TYR A 48 -6.73 -12.29 -0.55
CA TYR A 48 -5.57 -11.46 -0.85
C TYR A 48 -5.39 -11.27 -2.37
N ALA A 49 -4.93 -10.08 -2.75
CA ALA A 49 -4.52 -9.77 -4.11
C ALA A 49 -3.15 -9.10 -4.16
N ARG A 50 -2.42 -9.38 -5.23
CA ARG A 50 -1.27 -8.58 -5.67
C ARG A 50 -1.75 -7.64 -6.77
N ILE A 51 -1.35 -6.38 -6.66
CA ILE A 51 -1.60 -5.30 -7.61
C ILE A 51 -0.24 -4.86 -8.15
N ASN A 52 -0.01 -5.08 -9.45
CA ASN A 52 1.21 -4.61 -10.10
C ASN A 52 1.02 -3.12 -10.42
N TYR A 53 1.97 -2.28 -10.02
CA TYR A 53 1.96 -0.90 -10.47
C TYR A 53 2.15 -0.89 -11.99
N PRO A 54 1.40 -0.05 -12.72
CA PRO A 54 1.75 0.23 -14.09
C PRO A 54 3.17 0.78 -14.11
N ALA A 55 4.00 0.30 -15.02
CA ALA A 55 5.39 0.74 -15.14
C ALA A 55 5.44 2.27 -15.04
N ARG A 56 6.25 2.79 -14.12
CA ARG A 56 6.37 4.22 -13.72
C ARG A 56 6.45 5.21 -14.91
N ASN A 57 6.77 4.70 -16.10
CA ASN A 57 6.98 5.45 -17.33
C ASN A 57 6.03 5.13 -18.49
N GLY A 58 4.91 4.42 -18.29
CA GLY A 58 3.98 4.08 -19.38
C GLY A 58 4.60 3.28 -20.54
N THR A 59 5.84 2.79 -20.37
CA THR A 59 6.49 1.86 -21.27
C THR A 59 5.85 0.49 -21.05
N PRO A 60 5.19 -0.09 -22.07
CA PRO A 60 4.61 -1.42 -21.97
C PRO A 60 5.65 -2.43 -21.49
N HIS A 61 5.25 -3.35 -20.60
CA HIS A 61 6.06 -4.54 -20.36
C HIS A 61 6.07 -5.35 -21.67
N PRO A 62 7.24 -5.73 -22.23
CA PRO A 62 7.36 -6.32 -23.57
C PRO A 62 6.68 -7.68 -23.74
N LEU A 63 6.07 -8.23 -22.68
CA LEU A 63 5.45 -9.56 -22.64
C LEU A 63 3.98 -9.56 -22.19
N SER A 64 3.35 -8.40 -21.94
CA SER A 64 1.95 -8.34 -21.53
C SER A 64 1.08 -7.80 -22.69
N PRO A 65 0.09 -8.56 -23.21
CA PRO A 65 -0.73 -8.10 -24.33
C PRO A 65 -1.57 -6.89 -23.89
N ALA A 66 -1.29 -5.73 -24.50
CA ALA A 66 -2.10 -4.53 -24.64
C ALA A 66 -3.32 -4.38 -23.72
N LYS A 67 -3.11 -4.29 -22.40
CA LYS A 67 -4.01 -3.48 -21.56
C LYS A 67 -3.63 -2.02 -21.76
N THR A 68 -4.58 -1.17 -22.13
CA THR A 68 -4.37 0.27 -22.17
C THR A 68 -3.99 0.72 -20.76
N VAL A 69 -2.71 0.96 -20.54
CA VAL A 69 -2.20 1.42 -19.24
C VAL A 69 -2.64 2.86 -19.07
N VAL A 70 -3.76 3.08 -18.37
CA VAL A 70 -4.17 4.42 -17.96
C VAL A 70 -3.16 4.98 -16.97
N ALA A 71 -3.05 6.32 -16.89
CA ALA A 71 -2.10 6.99 -16.01
C ALA A 71 -2.26 6.51 -14.56
N TRP A 72 -1.13 6.41 -13.83
CA TRP A 72 -1.08 5.81 -12.48
C TRP A 72 -2.15 6.35 -11.51
N HIS A 73 -2.46 7.64 -11.62
CA HIS A 73 -3.44 8.30 -10.74
C HIS A 73 -4.85 7.82 -11.01
N VAL A 74 -5.18 7.44 -12.25
CA VAL A 74 -6.49 6.89 -12.63
C VAL A 74 -6.67 5.50 -12.03
N GLN A 75 -5.62 4.67 -12.09
CA GLN A 75 -5.64 3.33 -11.49
C GLN A 75 -5.84 3.38 -9.98
N LEU A 76 -5.15 4.31 -9.31
CA LEU A 76 -5.35 4.51 -7.88
C LEU A 76 -6.74 5.02 -7.53
N THR A 77 -7.34 5.89 -8.33
CA THR A 77 -8.73 6.32 -8.10
C THR A 77 -9.68 5.14 -8.10
N SER A 78 -9.61 4.23 -9.09
CA SER A 78 -10.47 3.04 -9.14
C SER A 78 -10.26 2.12 -7.92
N ILE A 79 -9.02 1.94 -7.46
CA ILE A 79 -8.71 1.18 -6.24
C ILE A 79 -9.35 1.86 -5.02
N ILE A 80 -9.11 3.16 -4.85
CA ILE A 80 -9.65 3.96 -3.75
C ILE A 80 -11.18 3.88 -3.71
N GLU A 81 -11.85 3.95 -4.86
CA GLU A 81 -13.31 3.83 -4.92
C GLU A 81 -13.82 2.47 -4.44
N VAL A 82 -13.12 1.37 -4.75
CA VAL A 82 -13.47 0.03 -4.23
C VAL A 82 -13.24 -0.04 -2.73
N LEU A 83 -12.10 0.49 -2.25
CA LEU A 83 -11.73 0.46 -0.84
C LEU A 83 -12.66 1.31 0.03
N VAL A 84 -13.04 2.52 -0.42
CA VAL A 84 -14.01 3.41 0.25
C VAL A 84 -15.36 2.72 0.42
N ARG A 85 -15.84 2.01 -0.60
CA ARG A 85 -17.11 1.26 -0.54
C ARG A 85 -17.03 0.03 0.37
N SER A 86 -15.82 -0.45 0.65
CA SER A 86 -15.57 -1.66 1.42
C SER A 86 -15.31 -1.42 2.91
N THR A 87 -15.43 -0.18 3.40
CA THR A 87 -15.23 0.18 4.81
C THR A 87 -16.40 1.02 5.33
N LYS A 88 -16.68 0.90 6.62
CA LYS A 88 -17.64 1.73 7.36
C LYS A 88 -17.00 3.04 7.83
N THR A 89 -15.67 3.15 7.78
CA THR A 89 -14.90 4.30 8.27
C THR A 89 -14.04 4.94 7.16
N PRO A 90 -14.61 5.34 6.00
CA PRO A 90 -13.82 5.85 4.87
C PRO A 90 -13.10 7.19 5.14
N ASN A 91 -13.50 7.90 6.20
CA ASN A 91 -12.87 9.14 6.63
C ASN A 91 -11.82 8.94 7.73
N GLU A 92 -11.65 7.72 8.23
CA GLU A 92 -10.69 7.37 9.27
C GLU A 92 -9.80 6.24 8.78
N CYS A 93 -8.80 6.60 7.99
CA CYS A 93 -7.77 5.71 7.48
C CYS A 93 -6.42 6.10 8.06
N TRP A 94 -5.66 5.09 8.47
CA TRP A 94 -4.28 5.21 8.91
C TRP A 94 -3.35 4.97 7.73
N PHE A 95 -2.24 5.70 7.71
CA PHE A 95 -1.21 5.64 6.69
C PHE A 95 0.16 5.58 7.36
N ALA A 96 0.99 4.62 6.96
CA ALA A 96 2.33 4.42 7.50
C ALA A 96 3.39 4.82 6.46
N VAL A 97 4.27 5.76 6.81
CA VAL A 97 5.40 6.20 5.97
C VAL A 97 6.69 5.78 6.65
N TRP A 98 7.54 5.06 5.91
CA TRP A 98 8.77 4.47 6.47
C TRP A 98 9.78 5.56 6.88
N GLU A 99 10.24 5.48 8.13
CA GLU A 99 11.12 6.46 8.77
C GLU A 99 12.57 6.41 8.23
N GLY A 100 12.98 5.30 7.60
CA GLY A 100 14.36 5.09 7.14
C GLY A 100 14.84 6.00 6.00
N ASN A 101 14.00 6.91 5.50
CA ASN A 101 14.37 7.85 4.44
C ASN A 101 14.85 9.21 5.02
N THR A 102 15.97 9.72 4.53
CA THR A 102 16.56 10.99 4.99
C THR A 102 15.68 12.22 4.70
N ALA A 103 14.70 12.12 3.80
CA ALA A 103 13.75 13.20 3.54
C ALA A 103 12.87 13.55 4.76
N LEU A 104 12.87 12.72 5.80
CA LEU A 104 12.08 12.87 7.02
C LEU A 104 12.90 13.34 8.23
N ASP A 105 14.19 13.65 8.05
CA ASP A 105 15.07 14.03 9.16
C ASP A 105 14.55 15.26 9.93
N ASP A 106 13.84 16.18 9.27
CA ASP A 106 13.26 17.37 9.89
C ASP A 106 12.02 17.11 10.77
N ILE A 107 11.46 15.90 10.72
CA ILE A 107 10.26 15.52 11.47
C ILE A 107 10.50 14.40 12.50
N ARG A 108 11.70 13.81 12.57
CA ARG A 108 12.02 12.70 13.49
C ARG A 108 11.74 13.03 14.96
N ASP A 109 12.06 14.24 15.38
CA ASP A 109 11.84 14.68 16.76
C ASP A 109 10.41 15.24 16.99
N LYS A 110 9.55 15.26 15.97
CA LYS A 110 8.21 15.88 16.04
C LYS A 110 7.09 14.89 16.32
N ALA A 111 7.29 13.61 16.05
CA ALA A 111 6.29 12.57 16.27
C ALA A 111 6.96 11.24 16.59
N PRO A 112 6.33 10.37 17.39
CA PRO A 112 6.81 9.01 17.60
C PRO A 112 6.64 8.17 16.33
N THR A 113 7.40 7.08 16.26
CA THR A 113 7.25 6.05 15.22
C THR A 113 6.64 4.77 15.80
N ALA A 114 5.92 4.02 14.97
CA ALA A 114 5.45 2.68 15.26
C ALA A 114 6.41 1.63 14.68
N ASP A 115 6.68 0.56 15.44
CA ASP A 115 7.31 -0.66 14.89
C ASP A 115 6.24 -1.52 14.19
N ILE A 116 6.46 -1.81 12.91
CA ILE A 116 5.67 -2.76 12.13
C ILE A 116 6.65 -3.68 11.42
N ALA A 117 6.64 -4.97 11.77
CA ALA A 117 7.53 -5.98 11.22
C ALA A 117 9.04 -5.63 11.32
N GLY A 118 9.46 -4.94 12.39
CA GLY A 118 10.86 -4.54 12.61
C GLY A 118 11.30 -3.29 11.86
N TYR A 119 10.36 -2.58 11.21
CA TYR A 119 10.60 -1.29 10.58
C TYR A 119 9.80 -0.19 11.28
N ASN A 120 10.44 0.96 11.48
CA ASN A 120 9.79 2.13 12.06
C ASN A 120 9.02 2.93 11.01
N TYR A 121 7.79 3.31 11.34
CA TYR A 121 6.93 4.13 10.49
C TYR A 121 6.37 5.32 11.26
N PHE A 122 6.31 6.49 10.60
CA PHE A 122 5.41 7.54 11.04
C PHE A 122 3.99 7.20 10.63
N LEU A 123 3.04 7.47 11.52
CA LEU A 123 1.62 7.30 11.24
C LEU A 123 0.97 8.65 10.93
N LEU A 124 0.11 8.64 9.91
CA LEU A 124 -0.77 9.74 9.53
C LEU A 124 -2.21 9.22 9.57
N LYS A 125 -3.17 10.11 9.80
CA LYS A 125 -4.61 9.77 9.77
C LYS A 125 -5.37 10.73 8.87
N GLY A 126 -6.28 10.19 8.06
CA GLY A 126 -7.15 10.99 7.19
C GLY A 126 -8.12 10.13 6.38
N PRO A 127 -8.89 10.72 5.45
CA PRO A 127 -9.77 9.93 4.59
C PRO A 127 -8.97 9.07 3.61
N VAL A 128 -9.55 7.95 3.16
CA VAL A 128 -8.93 7.02 2.20
C VAL A 128 -8.50 7.74 0.91
N SER A 129 -9.18 8.82 0.53
CA SER A 129 -8.81 9.63 -0.64
C SER A 129 -7.42 10.26 -0.57
N ARG A 130 -6.84 10.43 0.63
CA ARG A 130 -5.46 10.93 0.80
C ARG A 130 -4.39 9.85 0.63
N ALA A 131 -4.75 8.63 0.23
CA ALA A 131 -3.79 7.59 -0.12
C ALA A 131 -2.79 8.01 -1.22
N THR A 132 -3.15 8.98 -2.07
CA THR A 132 -2.26 9.49 -3.11
C THR A 132 -1.29 10.57 -2.63
N ASP A 133 -1.54 11.12 -1.45
CA ASP A 133 -0.77 12.22 -0.88
C ASP A 133 0.62 11.73 -0.45
N THR A 134 1.59 12.63 -0.44
CA THR A 134 2.97 12.30 -0.08
C THR A 134 3.45 13.08 1.14
N LEU A 135 4.20 12.44 2.02
CA LEU A 135 4.93 13.11 3.10
C LEU A 135 6.36 13.34 2.64
N ARG A 136 6.74 14.61 2.40
CA ARG A 136 8.08 14.98 1.87
C ARG A 136 8.44 14.21 0.59
N GLY A 137 7.47 14.04 -0.31
CA GLY A 137 7.61 13.29 -1.55
C GLY A 137 7.56 11.76 -1.41
N LEU A 138 7.39 11.22 -0.20
CA LEU A 138 7.26 9.79 0.06
C LEU A 138 5.79 9.37 0.11
N SER A 139 5.44 8.31 -0.61
CA SER A 139 4.12 7.68 -0.52
C SER A 139 4.03 6.78 0.72
N PRO A 140 2.84 6.66 1.34
CA PRO A 140 2.64 5.67 2.39
C PRO A 140 2.93 4.25 1.89
N SER A 141 3.61 3.48 2.72
CA SER A 141 3.95 2.08 2.46
C SER A 141 2.83 1.14 2.92
N LEU A 142 2.12 1.48 3.99
CA LEU A 142 0.94 0.73 4.43
C LEU A 142 -0.22 1.69 4.69
N TRP A 143 -1.45 1.21 4.48
CA TRP A 143 -2.65 1.91 4.94
C TRP A 143 -3.80 0.95 5.24
N TRP A 144 -4.66 1.34 6.19
CA TRP A 144 -5.82 0.56 6.64
C TRP A 144 -6.89 1.47 7.29
N PRO A 145 -8.20 1.16 7.16
CA PRO A 145 -9.25 1.91 7.81
C PRO A 145 -9.36 1.54 9.29
N ALA A 146 -9.94 2.42 10.11
CA ALA A 146 -10.12 2.20 11.55
C ALA A 146 -11.01 1.00 11.89
N ASP A 147 -11.88 0.55 10.97
CA ASP A 147 -12.67 -0.67 11.12
C ASP A 147 -11.97 -1.94 10.63
N HIS A 148 -10.70 -1.85 10.22
CA HIS A 148 -9.83 -2.96 9.80
C HIS A 148 -10.42 -3.81 8.67
N ALA A 149 -11.31 -3.24 7.84
CA ALA A 149 -11.98 -3.99 6.77
C ALA A 149 -11.05 -4.46 5.64
N TRP A 150 -9.91 -3.79 5.47
CA TRP A 150 -8.86 -4.14 4.50
C TRP A 150 -7.52 -3.56 4.93
N CYS A 151 -6.42 -4.05 4.36
CA CYS A 151 -5.09 -3.47 4.54
C CYS A 151 -4.33 -3.55 3.22
N VAL A 152 -3.66 -2.47 2.86
CA VAL A 152 -2.76 -2.42 1.70
C VAL A 152 -1.34 -2.25 2.20
N ALA A 153 -0.43 -3.02 1.64
CA ALA A 153 0.98 -2.95 1.94
C ALA A 153 1.83 -2.96 0.66
N GLN A 154 2.72 -1.98 0.56
CA GLN A 154 3.77 -1.88 -0.43
C GLN A 154 5.11 -2.01 0.29
N HIS A 155 5.95 -2.95 -0.15
CA HIS A 155 7.33 -3.05 0.32
C HIS A 155 8.27 -2.37 -0.69
N PHE A 156 9.32 -1.70 -0.21
CA PHE A 156 10.27 -0.99 -1.07
C PHE A 156 11.06 -1.92 -2.00
N ASP A 157 11.23 -3.19 -1.62
CA ASP A 157 11.93 -4.20 -2.43
C ASP A 157 11.08 -4.78 -3.57
N PHE A 158 9.75 -4.55 -3.57
CA PHE A 158 8.84 -5.17 -4.54
C PHE A 158 8.18 -4.14 -5.46
N PRO A 159 8.08 -4.42 -6.78
CA PRO A 159 7.44 -3.52 -7.73
C PRO A 159 5.90 -3.61 -7.69
N CYS A 160 5.32 -4.16 -6.63
CA CYS A 160 3.91 -4.45 -6.50
C CYS A 160 3.41 -4.17 -5.09
N THR A 161 2.09 -4.06 -4.98
CA THR A 161 1.38 -3.83 -3.73
C THR A 161 0.48 -5.01 -3.43
N TYR A 162 0.37 -5.35 -2.16
CA TYR A 162 -0.50 -6.41 -1.68
C TYR A 162 -1.71 -5.79 -0.98
N LEU A 163 -2.86 -6.41 -1.15
CA LEU A 163 -4.12 -6.06 -0.51
C LEU A 163 -4.68 -7.30 0.17
N GLY A 164 -5.07 -7.16 1.43
CA GLY A 164 -5.92 -8.10 2.15
C GLY A 164 -7.27 -7.45 2.44
N GLY A 165 -8.36 -8.20 2.33
CA GLY A 165 -9.71 -7.73 2.62
C GLY A 165 -10.73 -8.86 2.53
N SER A 166 -12.02 -8.52 2.58
CA SER A 166 -13.07 -9.51 2.32
C SER A 166 -12.94 -10.09 0.90
N ALA A 167 -13.52 -11.27 0.69
CA ALA A 167 -13.58 -11.89 -0.63
C ALA A 167 -14.24 -10.96 -1.67
N GLU A 168 -15.25 -10.19 -1.26
CA GLU A 168 -15.95 -9.22 -2.11
C GLU A 168 -15.05 -8.03 -2.49
N THR A 169 -14.30 -7.50 -1.53
CA THR A 169 -13.33 -6.41 -1.78
C THR A 169 -12.25 -6.85 -2.76
N VAL A 170 -11.67 -8.03 -2.53
CA VAL A 170 -10.63 -8.58 -3.41
C VAL A 170 -11.19 -8.88 -4.81
N ALA A 171 -12.38 -9.48 -4.92
CA ALA A 171 -13.04 -9.69 -6.19
C ALA A 171 -13.30 -8.37 -6.94
N GLY A 172 -13.70 -7.32 -6.22
CA GLY A 172 -13.89 -5.97 -6.77
C GLY A 172 -12.61 -5.41 -7.40
N ILE A 173 -11.46 -5.59 -6.75
CA ILE A 173 -10.16 -5.17 -7.27
C ILE A 173 -9.72 -6.02 -8.47
N LEU A 174 -9.93 -7.34 -8.42
CA LEU A 174 -9.60 -8.25 -9.53
C LEU A 174 -10.46 -7.99 -10.77
N ALA A 175 -11.65 -7.41 -10.60
CA ALA A 175 -12.54 -7.04 -11.70
C ALA A 175 -12.14 -5.75 -12.43
N LEU A 176 -11.21 -4.95 -11.88
CA LEU A 176 -10.76 -3.71 -12.51
C LEU A 176 -9.86 -4.01 -13.72
N SER A 177 -10.40 -3.86 -14.93
CA SER A 177 -9.70 -4.22 -16.17
C SER A 177 -8.48 -3.34 -16.46
N GLU A 178 -8.50 -2.10 -15.99
CA GLU A 178 -7.43 -1.10 -16.12
C GLU A 178 -6.22 -1.34 -15.20
N ILE A 179 -6.33 -2.30 -14.28
CA ILE A 179 -5.30 -2.66 -13.33
C ILE A 179 -4.82 -4.09 -13.61
N GLU A 180 -3.53 -4.31 -13.46
CA GLU A 180 -2.95 -5.65 -13.48
C GLU A 180 -2.92 -6.20 -12.06
N SER A 181 -3.90 -7.04 -11.73
CA SER A 181 -4.05 -7.66 -10.42
C SER A 181 -4.23 -9.17 -10.53
N SER A 182 -3.80 -9.91 -9.51
CA SER A 182 -3.89 -11.36 -9.44
C SER A 182 -4.13 -11.83 -8.00
N PRO A 183 -4.94 -12.87 -7.77
CA PRO A 183 -5.10 -13.44 -6.44
C PRO A 183 -3.76 -14.03 -5.95
N VAL A 184 -3.53 -13.96 -4.64
CA VAL A 184 -2.36 -14.56 -3.98
C VAL A 184 -2.78 -15.26 -2.69
N ARG A 185 -1.93 -16.15 -2.18
CA ARG A 185 -2.14 -16.77 -0.86
C ARG A 185 -1.28 -16.11 0.19
N VAL A 186 -1.73 -16.15 1.44
CA VAL A 186 -0.99 -15.61 2.60
C VAL A 186 0.38 -16.29 2.77
N ASP A 187 0.45 -17.60 2.51
CA ASP A 187 1.65 -18.43 2.60
C ASP A 187 2.56 -18.33 1.36
N GLN A 188 2.15 -17.56 0.35
CA GLN A 188 2.90 -17.46 -0.89
C GLN A 188 4.22 -16.73 -0.62
N ILE A 189 5.32 -17.44 -0.85
CA ILE A 189 6.68 -16.90 -0.77
C ILE A 189 6.83 -15.79 -1.82
N ILE A 190 7.32 -14.65 -1.38
CA ILE A 190 7.67 -13.53 -2.25
C ILE A 190 9.15 -13.67 -2.59
N THR A 191 9.43 -14.22 -3.77
CA THR A 191 10.80 -14.25 -4.29
C THR A 191 11.16 -12.89 -4.87
N VAL A 192 12.28 -12.31 -4.42
CA VAL A 192 12.92 -11.15 -5.05
C VAL A 192 13.51 -11.59 -6.38
N ASN A 193 12.67 -11.88 -7.37
CA ASN A 193 13.15 -12.27 -8.70
C ASN A 193 13.58 -11.01 -9.46
N TYR A 194 14.82 -10.57 -9.23
CA TYR A 194 15.59 -9.97 -10.30
C TYR A 194 15.83 -11.07 -11.34
N GLY A 195 15.06 -11.01 -12.43
CA GLY A 195 15.09 -11.89 -13.60
C GLY A 195 16.08 -13.06 -13.56
N GLN A 196 15.60 -14.24 -13.18
CA GLN A 196 16.16 -15.47 -13.72
C GLN A 196 15.12 -16.11 -14.62
N HIS A 197 15.33 -15.92 -15.92
CA HIS A 197 14.94 -16.91 -16.92
C HIS A 197 15.71 -18.20 -16.56
N ASN A 198 14.98 -19.24 -16.18
CA ASN A 198 15.50 -20.59 -16.32
C ASN A 198 15.18 -21.02 -17.75
N ASP A 199 16.22 -21.06 -18.59
CA ASP A 199 16.27 -21.93 -19.76
C ASP A 199 16.29 -23.41 -19.33
#